data_AF-A0A3C0JIF4-F1
#
_entry.id   AF-A0A3C0JIF4-F1
#
_cell.length_a   1.000
_cell.length_b   1.000
_cell.length_c   1.000
_cell.angle_alpha   90.00
_cell.angle_beta   90.00
_cell.angle_gamma   90.00
#
_symmetry.space_group_name_H-M   'P 1'
#
loop_
_entity.id
_entity.type
_entity.pdbx_description
1 polymer ?
#
loop_
_entity_poly.entity_id
_entity_poly.type
_entity_poly.pdbx_seq_one_letter_code
_entity_poly.pdbx_strand_id
1 'polypeptide(L)'
;MEHSRPSTSINTLDRLIHAAEGRITSGISPTSLFLAYMDWAIHLANSPGKQGELIQKAFKKNERFWTFLSKKTGAIKCIEDDESCITPLPQDKRFSSEAWKDLPFSLYVQSFLLTQQWWHNATNGVHGVSKHHEEVVSFVTRQLLDIVSPSNFLMTNPEVLKVTQQEGGMNLVRGAENFLEDWERNRRGQGPVGVEKFKIGVNLAVTSGKVIYSNRLIELIQYSPSTQTVHAKPILFVPAWIMKYYILDLSENNSMVKYMVDRGYTVFMISWKNPTEKDRDLSLQDYMDLGVLSALHQVEDITSSRHIHTVGYCLGGTLLMLTAAALAKETQSTIGSITLLAAQTDFSEAGELMLFIDHSQVAYLEDMMWEQGYLDAKHMGGAFQLLRSNDLIWSKILNEYLMGKRSEVIDLIAWNNDPTRMPYQMHTEYLEKLFLNNDFSEHRYQVHGKYVSIGDIRCPLFVVGAEKDHIAPWKSVYKIKNLARTDVTFLLASGGHNAGIISEPGHQNRHYRISLKKKGDRYIHPDKWFDTVEKQAGSWWPEWDGWLATRDTAKQVSPPKMGGKELEFQKRFLDAPGRYVQE
;
A
#
# COMPACT_ATOMS: atom_id res chain seq x y z
N MET A 1 -43.51 24.11 8.63
CA MET A 1 -42.33 24.52 7.84
C MET A 1 -41.71 23.26 7.28
N GLU A 2 -41.65 23.17 5.96
CA GLU A 2 -41.33 21.97 5.19
C GLU A 2 -39.91 21.48 5.47
N HIS A 3 -39.79 20.29 6.08
CA HIS A 3 -38.60 19.45 5.95
C HIS A 3 -38.82 18.47 4.79
N SER A 4 -38.93 19.00 3.58
CA SER A 4 -38.79 18.19 2.37
C SER A 4 -37.30 17.87 2.18
N ARG A 5 -36.97 16.58 2.04
CA ARG A 5 -35.64 16.16 1.58
C ARG A 5 -35.33 16.93 0.28
N PRO A 6 -34.11 17.48 0.10
CA PRO A 6 -33.79 18.25 -1.10
C PRO A 6 -34.07 17.40 -2.35
N SER A 7 -34.69 18.01 -3.34
CA SER A 7 -35.02 17.37 -4.61
C SER A 7 -33.77 16.82 -5.27
N THR A 8 -33.85 15.60 -5.81
CA THR A 8 -32.75 14.88 -6.50
C THR A 8 -32.06 15.71 -7.58
N SER A 9 -32.73 16.68 -8.20
CA SER A 9 -32.16 17.57 -9.22
C SER A 9 -31.18 18.61 -8.68
N ILE A 10 -31.36 19.12 -7.45
CA ILE A 10 -30.48 20.14 -6.85
C ILE A 10 -29.15 19.49 -6.44
N ASN A 11 -29.22 18.32 -5.79
CA ASN A 11 -28.03 17.53 -5.49
C ASN A 11 -27.26 17.17 -6.77
N THR A 12 -27.94 16.92 -7.90
CA THR A 12 -27.25 16.58 -9.16
C THR A 12 -26.37 17.70 -9.71
N LEU A 13 -26.78 18.98 -9.57
CA LEU A 13 -25.96 20.11 -10.03
C LEU A 13 -24.71 20.28 -9.16
N ASP A 14 -24.86 20.19 -7.84
CA ASP A 14 -23.75 20.28 -6.89
C ASP A 14 -22.74 19.15 -7.15
N ARG A 15 -23.22 17.93 -7.39
CA ARG A 15 -22.38 16.79 -7.78
C ARG A 15 -21.60 17.02 -9.06
N LEU A 16 -22.21 17.64 -10.07
CA LEU A 16 -21.53 17.94 -11.35
C LEU A 16 -20.42 18.99 -11.18
N ILE A 17 -20.63 19.99 -10.33
CA ILE A 17 -19.61 21.01 -10.02
C ILE A 17 -18.45 20.37 -9.26
N HIS A 18 -18.72 19.60 -8.21
CA HIS A 18 -17.69 18.87 -7.47
C HIS A 18 -16.91 17.90 -8.37
N ALA A 19 -17.59 17.16 -9.24
CA ALA A 19 -16.95 16.28 -10.20
C ALA A 19 -16.03 17.04 -11.18
N ALA A 20 -16.43 18.24 -11.62
CA ALA A 20 -15.62 19.09 -12.48
C ALA A 20 -14.39 19.64 -11.77
N GLU A 21 -14.55 20.13 -10.54
CA GLU A 21 -13.42 20.54 -9.71
C GLU A 21 -12.47 19.35 -9.48
N GLY A 22 -12.99 18.13 -9.29
CA GLY A 22 -12.15 16.99 -8.89
C GLY A 22 -11.28 16.43 -9.99
N ARG A 23 -11.73 16.60 -11.23
CA ARG A 23 -10.88 16.42 -12.40
C ARG A 23 -9.74 17.43 -12.44
N ILE A 24 -9.97 18.68 -12.03
CA ILE A 24 -8.95 19.75 -12.05
C ILE A 24 -7.90 19.53 -10.96
N THR A 25 -8.32 19.08 -9.78
CA THR A 25 -7.43 18.89 -8.63
C THR A 25 -6.81 17.50 -8.55
N SER A 26 -7.06 16.64 -9.54
CA SER A 26 -6.66 15.23 -9.55
C SER A 26 -7.15 14.47 -8.30
N GLY A 27 -8.36 14.78 -7.85
CA GLY A 27 -9.02 14.11 -6.74
C GLY A 27 -8.64 14.64 -5.36
N ILE A 28 -8.04 15.82 -5.20
CA ILE A 28 -7.81 16.47 -3.90
C ILE A 28 -8.84 17.58 -3.67
N SER A 29 -9.51 17.56 -2.52
CA SER A 29 -10.49 18.56 -2.08
C SER A 29 -9.77 19.86 -1.67
N PRO A 30 -9.95 20.98 -2.41
CA PRO A 30 -9.39 22.27 -2.02
C PRO A 30 -9.95 22.76 -0.68
N THR A 31 -11.21 22.44 -0.40
CA THR A 31 -11.91 22.80 0.84
C THR A 31 -11.29 22.11 2.04
N SER A 32 -11.01 20.80 1.96
CA SER A 32 -10.36 20.05 3.05
C SER A 32 -8.99 20.64 3.38
N LEU A 33 -8.19 20.93 2.35
CA LEU A 33 -6.88 21.54 2.51
C LEU A 33 -6.98 22.92 3.15
N PHE A 34 -7.91 23.75 2.67
CA PHE A 34 -8.14 25.09 3.21
C PHE A 34 -8.58 25.04 4.68
N LEU A 35 -9.53 24.16 5.04
CA LEU A 35 -9.98 23.99 6.42
C LEU A 35 -8.84 23.55 7.34
N ALA A 36 -8.00 22.61 6.92
CA ALA A 36 -6.85 22.18 7.70
C ALA A 36 -5.85 23.32 7.96
N TYR A 37 -5.53 24.11 6.93
CA TYR A 37 -4.65 25.28 7.08
C TYR A 37 -5.27 26.39 7.92
N MET A 38 -6.58 26.62 7.81
CA MET A 38 -7.28 27.62 8.62
C MET A 38 -7.34 27.24 10.09
N ASP A 39 -7.65 25.97 10.40
CA ASP A 39 -7.64 25.44 11.76
C ASP A 39 -6.25 25.61 12.39
N TRP A 40 -5.20 25.15 11.68
CA TRP A 40 -3.81 25.34 12.10
C TRP A 40 -3.44 26.82 12.31
N ALA A 41 -3.75 27.69 11.36
CA ALA A 41 -3.36 29.10 11.41
C ALA A 41 -4.04 29.85 12.56
N ILE A 42 -5.33 29.62 12.79
CA ILE A 42 -6.09 30.27 13.88
C ILE A 42 -5.54 29.82 15.24
N HIS A 43 -5.33 28.51 15.44
CA HIS A 43 -4.80 28.00 16.69
C HIS A 43 -3.35 28.42 16.93
N LEU A 44 -2.51 28.47 15.89
CA LEU A 44 -1.16 28.98 16.00
C LEU A 44 -1.15 30.48 16.34
N ALA A 45 -2.01 31.28 15.71
CA ALA A 45 -2.15 32.71 15.99
C ALA A 45 -2.59 32.98 17.44
N ASN A 46 -3.42 32.10 18.01
CA ASN A 46 -3.89 32.16 19.39
C ASN A 46 -2.99 31.43 20.41
N SER A 47 -1.79 30.99 20.02
CA SER A 47 -0.86 30.24 20.86
C SER A 47 0.43 31.02 21.15
N PRO A 48 0.44 32.04 22.03
CA PRO A 48 1.62 32.87 22.29
C PRO A 48 2.82 32.06 22.82
N GLY A 49 2.58 31.02 23.62
CA GLY A 49 3.64 30.12 24.08
C GLY A 49 4.32 29.36 22.93
N LYS A 50 3.52 28.85 21.98
CA LYS A 50 4.01 28.18 20.77
C LYS A 50 4.77 29.16 19.87
N GLN A 51 4.26 30.37 19.69
CA GLN A 51 4.94 31.42 18.92
C GLN A 51 6.30 31.77 19.54
N GLY A 52 6.35 31.94 20.86
CA GLY A 52 7.61 32.16 21.58
C GLY A 52 8.60 31.02 21.40
N GLU A 53 8.14 29.76 21.48
CA GLU A 53 8.94 28.58 21.19
C GLU A 53 9.49 28.59 19.75
N LEU A 54 8.67 28.93 18.75
CA LEU A 54 9.08 29.00 17.35
C LEU A 54 10.09 30.10 17.08
N ILE A 55 9.92 31.27 17.70
CA ILE A 55 10.87 32.39 17.65
C ILE A 55 12.21 31.96 18.26
N GLN A 56 12.19 31.37 19.46
CA GLN A 56 13.39 30.86 20.12
C GLN A 56 14.10 29.78 19.26
N LYS A 57 13.33 28.85 18.69
CA LYS A 57 13.85 27.82 17.78
C LYS A 57 14.45 28.44 16.51
N ALA A 58 13.85 29.50 15.95
CA ALA A 58 14.41 30.22 14.80
C ALA A 58 15.74 30.88 15.15
N PHE A 59 15.81 31.62 16.27
CA PHE A 59 17.05 32.24 16.74
C PHE A 59 18.16 31.20 16.95
N LYS A 60 17.88 30.11 17.68
CA LYS A 60 18.86 29.05 17.94
C LYS A 60 19.35 28.36 16.66
N LYS A 61 18.48 28.19 15.67
CA LYS A 61 18.86 27.62 14.36
C LYS A 61 19.71 28.58 13.55
N ASN A 62 19.35 29.86 13.52
CA ASN A 62 20.15 30.90 12.86
C ASN A 62 21.54 31.03 13.51
N GLU A 63 21.61 31.04 14.84
CA GLU A 63 22.88 31.05 15.59
C GLU A 63 23.76 29.86 15.22
N ARG A 64 23.20 28.64 15.19
CA ARG A 64 23.91 27.43 14.75
C ARG A 64 24.43 27.56 13.32
N PHE A 65 23.59 28.06 12.41
CA PHE A 65 23.96 28.26 11.01
C PHE A 65 25.09 29.29 10.85
N TRP A 66 25.01 30.45 11.51
CA TRP A 66 26.06 31.47 11.47
C TRP A 66 27.36 31.00 12.10
N THR A 67 27.28 30.21 13.18
CA THR A 67 28.45 29.58 13.79
C THR A 67 29.10 28.59 12.83
N PHE A 68 28.31 27.78 12.12
CA PHE A 68 28.83 26.85 11.12
C PHE A 68 29.44 27.57 9.91
N LEU A 69 28.76 28.59 9.39
CA LEU A 69 29.26 29.41 8.29
C LEU A 69 30.59 30.06 8.66
N SER A 70 30.70 30.68 9.83
CA SER A 70 31.93 31.31 10.31
C SER A 70 33.07 30.31 10.54
N LYS A 71 32.77 29.09 11.02
CA LYS A 71 33.76 27.99 11.10
C LYS A 71 34.22 27.54 9.71
N LYS A 72 33.30 27.22 8.79
CA LYS A 72 33.61 26.72 7.44
C LYS A 72 34.34 27.76 6.56
N THR A 73 34.09 29.05 6.77
CA THR A 73 34.77 30.14 6.07
C THR A 73 36.08 30.58 6.71
N GLY A 74 36.46 29.98 7.85
CA GLY A 74 37.70 30.31 8.57
C GLY A 74 37.67 31.63 9.35
N ALA A 75 36.49 32.25 9.51
CA ALA A 75 36.32 33.47 10.29
C ALA A 75 36.51 33.24 11.81
N ILE A 76 36.36 31.99 12.27
CA ILE A 76 36.65 31.57 13.65
C ILE A 76 37.63 30.38 13.59
N LYS A 77 38.86 30.57 14.11
CA LYS A 77 39.85 29.48 14.28
C LYS A 77 39.55 28.73 15.58
N CYS A 78 38.98 27.53 15.50
CA CYS A 78 38.89 26.59 16.62
C CYS A 78 39.50 25.23 16.24
N ILE A 79 40.03 24.56 17.26
CA ILE A 79 40.68 23.23 17.22
C ILE A 79 39.55 22.19 17.35
N GLU A 80 39.37 21.33 16.32
CA GLU A 80 38.49 20.12 16.26
C GLU A 80 36.98 20.36 16.61
N ASP A 81 35.93 20.00 15.88
CA ASP A 81 35.67 19.08 14.77
C ASP A 81 34.79 19.77 13.70
N ASP A 82 34.87 19.26 12.47
CA ASP A 82 34.10 19.68 11.28
C ASP A 82 32.62 19.22 11.33
N GLU A 83 31.92 19.47 12.45
CA GLU A 83 30.57 18.96 12.66
C GLU A 83 29.48 19.80 11.96
N SER A 84 28.53 19.11 11.32
CA SER A 84 27.29 19.68 10.78
C SER A 84 26.40 20.28 11.88
N CYS A 85 25.71 21.41 11.62
CA CYS A 85 24.71 21.98 12.54
C CYS A 85 23.57 21.01 12.89
N ILE A 86 23.21 20.19 11.90
CA ILE A 86 22.14 19.22 11.93
C ILE A 86 22.47 18.09 10.96
N THR A 87 22.18 16.86 11.40
CA THR A 87 22.26 15.68 10.54
C THR A 87 20.90 15.41 9.91
N PRO A 88 20.85 14.93 8.65
CA PRO A 88 19.63 14.40 8.07
C PRO A 88 19.06 13.30 8.94
N LEU A 89 17.74 13.09 8.85
CA LEU A 89 17.13 11.91 9.47
C LEU A 89 17.73 10.63 8.85
N PRO A 90 17.86 9.52 9.58
CA PRO A 90 18.47 8.29 9.06
C PRO A 90 17.86 7.76 7.75
N GLN A 91 16.58 8.06 7.52
CA GLN A 91 15.86 7.72 6.29
C GLN A 91 16.15 8.66 5.10
N ASP A 92 16.62 9.89 5.32
CA ASP A 92 16.90 10.86 4.26
C ASP A 92 18.29 10.64 3.69
N LYS A 93 18.33 9.99 2.52
CA LYS A 93 19.57 9.63 1.82
C LYS A 93 20.07 10.68 0.84
N ARG A 94 19.33 11.78 0.62
CA ARG A 94 19.61 12.78 -0.42
C ARG A 94 20.99 13.42 -0.28
N PHE A 95 21.49 13.54 0.94
CA PHE A 95 22.74 14.23 1.27
C PHE A 95 23.85 13.28 1.76
N SER A 96 23.81 12.02 1.32
CA SER A 96 24.70 10.96 1.83
C SER A 96 26.11 10.96 1.21
N SER A 97 26.28 11.53 0.03
CA SER A 97 27.59 11.63 -0.65
C SER A 97 28.53 12.62 0.05
N GLU A 98 29.83 12.32 0.07
CA GLU A 98 30.86 13.20 0.65
C GLU A 98 30.89 14.60 0.00
N ALA A 99 30.51 14.71 -1.28
CA ALA A 99 30.49 15.98 -2.01
C ALA A 99 29.53 17.03 -1.42
N TRP A 100 28.55 16.60 -0.61
CA TRP A 100 27.65 17.50 0.11
C TRP A 100 28.30 18.21 1.31
N LYS A 101 29.49 17.77 1.75
CA LYS A 101 30.23 18.39 2.86
C LYS A 101 31.06 19.60 2.42
N ASP A 102 31.30 19.75 1.13
CA ASP A 102 32.11 20.82 0.56
C ASP A 102 31.33 22.14 0.45
N LEU A 103 32.04 23.27 0.41
CA LEU A 103 31.44 24.57 0.10
C LEU A 103 31.18 24.72 -1.40
N PRO A 104 30.07 25.37 -1.83
CA PRO A 104 29.01 25.97 -1.01
C PRO A 104 27.88 25.00 -0.60
N PHE A 105 27.91 23.75 -1.06
CA PHE A 105 26.80 22.79 -0.93
C PHE A 105 26.42 22.47 0.52
N SER A 106 27.41 22.37 1.40
CA SER A 106 27.16 22.17 2.83
C SER A 106 26.33 23.30 3.45
N LEU A 107 26.45 24.54 2.97
CA LEU A 107 25.60 25.65 3.43
C LEU A 107 24.15 25.46 2.99
N TYR A 108 23.92 25.01 1.75
CA TYR A 108 22.58 24.75 1.24
C TYR A 108 21.89 23.63 2.03
N VAL A 109 22.60 22.52 2.27
CA VAL A 109 22.09 21.39 3.04
C VAL A 109 21.76 21.80 4.47
N GLN A 110 22.67 22.47 5.16
CA GLN A 110 22.45 22.88 6.55
C GLN A 110 21.30 23.89 6.67
N SER A 111 21.22 24.88 5.77
CA SER A 111 20.11 25.84 5.74
C SER A 111 18.76 25.15 5.49
N PHE A 112 18.73 24.22 4.53
CA PHE A 112 17.52 23.44 4.19
C PHE A 112 17.05 22.57 5.36
N LEU A 113 17.94 21.78 5.97
CA LEU A 113 17.60 20.89 7.08
C LEU A 113 17.12 21.65 8.33
N LEU A 114 17.73 22.80 8.62
CA LEU A 114 17.29 23.67 9.73
C LEU A 114 15.90 24.24 9.45
N THR A 115 15.64 24.68 8.21
CA THR A 115 14.33 25.16 7.76
C THR A 115 13.28 24.06 7.86
N GLN A 116 13.58 22.85 7.38
CA GLN A 116 12.68 21.69 7.46
C GLN A 116 12.36 21.34 8.91
N GLN A 117 13.36 21.33 9.79
CA GLN A 117 13.14 21.10 11.23
C GLN A 117 12.30 22.22 11.86
N TRP A 118 12.47 23.48 11.44
CA TRP A 118 11.67 24.58 11.96
C TRP A 118 10.19 24.42 11.57
N TRP A 119 9.92 24.15 10.29
CA TRP A 119 8.57 23.92 9.80
C TRP A 119 7.91 22.72 10.46
N HIS A 120 8.64 21.63 10.68
CA HIS A 120 8.12 20.49 11.44
C HIS A 120 7.64 20.92 12.85
N ASN A 121 8.38 21.81 13.53
CA ASN A 121 7.93 22.33 14.83
C ASN A 121 6.74 23.29 14.71
N ALA A 122 6.63 24.03 13.61
CA ALA A 122 5.55 24.98 13.36
C ALA A 122 4.22 24.28 13.05
N THR A 123 4.28 23.13 12.39
CA THR A 123 3.11 22.35 11.99
C THR A 123 2.71 21.27 12.98
N ASN A 124 3.50 20.99 14.03
CA ASN A 124 3.20 19.92 15.00
C ASN A 124 3.11 20.45 16.44
N GLY A 125 2.23 19.85 17.24
CA GLY A 125 2.01 20.20 18.64
C GLY A 125 1.46 21.62 18.81
N VAL A 126 0.51 22.01 17.95
CA VAL A 126 -0.22 23.29 18.10
C VAL A 126 -1.51 23.02 18.87
N HIS A 127 -1.65 23.62 20.04
CA HIS A 127 -2.76 23.30 20.94
C HIS A 127 -4.11 23.71 20.34
N GLY A 128 -5.05 22.76 20.29
CA GLY A 128 -6.42 22.96 19.83
C GLY A 128 -6.67 22.58 18.37
N VAL A 129 -5.62 22.42 17.55
CA VAL A 129 -5.75 21.92 16.17
C VAL A 129 -6.21 20.47 16.21
N SER A 130 -7.12 20.09 15.30
CA SER A 130 -7.51 18.69 15.18
C SER A 130 -6.31 17.83 14.75
N LYS A 131 -6.19 16.61 15.28
CA LYS A 131 -5.06 15.73 14.94
C LYS A 131 -4.94 15.50 13.43
N HIS A 132 -6.07 15.30 12.76
CA HIS A 132 -6.11 15.12 11.31
C HIS A 132 -5.60 16.36 10.55
N HIS A 133 -6.07 17.56 10.90
CA HIS A 133 -5.58 18.80 10.26
C HIS A 133 -4.09 19.04 10.52
N GLU A 134 -3.60 18.76 11.74
CA GLU A 134 -2.18 18.84 12.06
C GLU A 134 -1.35 17.93 11.14
N GLU A 135 -1.77 16.68 10.98
CA GLU A 135 -1.10 15.71 10.10
C GLU A 135 -1.15 16.16 8.62
N VAL A 136 -2.28 16.68 8.13
CA VAL A 136 -2.45 17.20 6.76
C VAL A 136 -1.50 18.37 6.51
N VAL A 137 -1.49 19.38 7.38
CA VAL A 137 -0.65 20.58 7.22
C VAL A 137 0.83 20.20 7.32
N SER A 138 1.20 19.34 8.26
CA SER A 138 2.56 18.82 8.42
C SER A 138 3.03 18.06 7.17
N PHE A 139 2.16 17.22 6.61
CA PHE A 139 2.43 16.47 5.38
C PHE A 139 2.59 17.40 4.17
N VAL A 140 1.63 18.29 3.90
CA VAL A 140 1.65 19.18 2.73
C VAL A 140 2.86 20.12 2.80
N THR A 141 3.16 20.66 3.99
CA THR A 141 4.35 21.49 4.21
C THR A 141 5.63 20.72 3.91
N ARG A 142 5.71 19.45 4.30
CA ARG A 142 6.85 18.58 3.95
C ARG A 142 6.97 18.39 2.43
N GLN A 143 5.86 18.16 1.72
CA GLN A 143 5.87 18.07 0.26
C GLN A 143 6.37 19.36 -0.39
N LEU A 144 5.90 20.52 0.06
CA LEU A 144 6.34 21.84 -0.44
C LEU A 144 7.83 22.08 -0.20
N LEU A 145 8.35 21.67 0.95
CA LEU A 145 9.78 21.74 1.26
C LEU A 145 10.59 20.79 0.37
N ASP A 146 10.09 19.58 0.11
CA ASP A 146 10.76 18.64 -0.77
C ASP A 146 10.89 19.17 -2.20
N ILE A 147 9.92 19.98 -2.70
CA ILE A 147 10.02 20.64 -4.01
C ILE A 147 11.26 21.54 -4.10
N VAL A 148 11.54 22.30 -3.04
CA VAL A 148 12.63 23.29 -2.99
C VAL A 148 13.94 22.72 -2.44
N SER A 149 14.04 21.39 -2.31
CA SER A 149 15.26 20.73 -1.84
C SER A 149 16.45 21.05 -2.76
N PRO A 150 17.65 21.39 -2.22
CA PRO A 150 18.83 21.67 -3.03
C PRO A 150 19.30 20.45 -3.85
N SER A 151 18.88 19.24 -3.47
CA SER A 151 19.16 18.02 -4.24
C SER A 151 18.43 17.94 -5.59
N ASN A 152 17.37 18.72 -5.78
CA ASN A 152 16.53 18.62 -6.98
C ASN A 152 17.02 19.46 -8.17
N PHE A 153 17.96 20.38 -7.96
CA PHE A 153 18.37 21.33 -8.99
C PHE A 153 19.82 21.11 -9.41
N LEU A 154 20.07 21.20 -10.72
CA LEU A 154 21.40 21.06 -11.32
C LEU A 154 22.44 21.95 -10.64
N MET A 155 22.13 23.23 -10.40
CA MET A 155 23.10 24.21 -9.89
C MET A 155 23.47 24.03 -8.41
N THR A 156 22.63 23.34 -7.64
CA THR A 156 22.82 23.14 -6.20
C THR A 156 23.16 21.69 -5.84
N ASN A 157 23.27 20.81 -6.82
CA ASN A 157 23.56 19.40 -6.63
C ASN A 157 25.01 19.06 -7.05
N PRO A 158 25.93 18.79 -6.11
CA PRO A 158 27.32 18.52 -6.42
C PRO A 158 27.53 17.22 -7.18
N GLU A 159 26.66 16.22 -6.98
CA GLU A 159 26.77 14.93 -7.67
C GLU A 159 26.44 15.07 -9.15
N VAL A 160 25.36 15.80 -9.46
CA VAL A 160 24.98 16.09 -10.84
C VAL A 160 26.03 16.99 -11.51
N LEU A 161 26.52 18.03 -10.83
CA LEU A 161 27.56 18.91 -11.37
C LEU A 161 28.85 18.15 -11.69
N LYS A 162 29.27 17.25 -10.79
CA LYS A 162 30.45 16.41 -10.99
C LYS A 162 30.31 15.51 -12.21
N VAL A 163 29.18 14.81 -12.36
CA VAL A 163 28.91 13.97 -13.54
C VAL A 163 28.82 14.82 -14.81
N THR A 164 28.16 15.98 -14.73
CA THR A 164 28.05 16.92 -15.85
C THR A 164 29.42 17.39 -16.33
N GLN A 165 30.32 17.73 -15.41
CA GLN A 165 31.67 18.11 -15.76
C GLN A 165 32.48 16.94 -16.34
N GLN A 166 32.40 15.76 -15.72
CA GLN A 166 33.13 14.55 -16.14
C GLN A 166 32.72 14.07 -17.54
N GLU A 167 31.44 14.20 -17.88
CA GLU A 167 30.91 13.76 -19.16
C GLU A 167 30.73 14.89 -20.19
N GLY A 168 31.21 16.11 -19.89
CA GLY A 168 31.05 17.26 -20.78
C GLY A 168 29.59 17.60 -21.10
N GLY A 169 28.68 17.35 -20.16
CA GLY A 169 27.25 17.60 -20.30
C GLY A 169 26.43 16.49 -20.95
N MET A 170 27.06 15.36 -21.33
CA MET A 170 26.36 14.28 -22.04
C MET A 170 25.26 13.59 -21.20
N ASN A 171 25.38 13.60 -19.87
CA ASN A 171 24.33 13.16 -18.96
C ASN A 171 23.02 13.95 -19.14
N LEU A 172 23.11 15.26 -19.36
CA LEU A 172 21.94 16.13 -19.54
C LEU A 172 21.31 15.91 -20.91
N VAL A 173 22.11 15.64 -21.95
CA VAL A 173 21.62 15.29 -23.28
C VAL A 173 20.81 14.00 -23.21
N ARG A 174 21.39 12.93 -22.65
CA ARG A 174 20.67 11.66 -22.43
C ARG A 174 19.44 11.85 -21.54
N GLY A 175 19.54 12.69 -20.52
CA GLY A 175 18.43 13.04 -19.65
C GLY A 175 17.27 13.74 -20.34
N ALA A 176 17.56 14.64 -21.28
CA ALA A 176 16.57 15.29 -22.12
C ALA A 176 15.91 14.32 -23.11
N GLU A 177 16.69 13.41 -23.71
CA GLU A 177 16.17 12.30 -24.53
C GLU A 177 15.21 11.42 -23.71
N ASN A 178 15.63 11.03 -22.49
CA ASN A 178 14.81 10.25 -21.57
C ASN A 178 13.47 10.95 -21.24
N PHE A 179 13.52 12.26 -20.97
CA PHE A 179 12.32 13.05 -20.69
C PHE A 179 11.38 13.13 -21.89
N LEU A 180 11.91 13.37 -23.10
CA LEU A 180 11.12 13.45 -24.33
C LEU A 180 10.44 12.11 -24.64
N GLU A 181 11.17 11.00 -24.51
CA GLU A 181 10.63 9.66 -24.69
C GLU A 181 9.52 9.38 -23.66
N ASP A 182 9.74 9.69 -22.39
CA ASP A 182 8.74 9.49 -21.33
C ASP A 182 7.48 10.34 -21.56
N TRP A 183 7.66 11.59 -22.01
CA TRP A 183 6.54 12.47 -22.36
C TRP A 183 5.72 11.90 -23.51
N GLU A 184 6.38 11.40 -24.56
CA GLU A 184 5.72 10.78 -25.70
C GLU A 184 5.00 9.48 -25.30
N ARG A 185 5.64 8.61 -24.51
CA ARG A 185 5.05 7.36 -24.01
C ARG A 185 3.87 7.62 -23.09
N ASN A 186 3.96 8.60 -22.18
CA ASN A 186 2.85 8.98 -21.31
C ASN A 186 1.65 9.51 -22.10
N ARG A 187 1.89 10.34 -23.14
CA ARG A 187 0.81 10.77 -24.05
C ARG A 187 0.14 9.61 -24.79
N ARG A 188 0.89 8.55 -25.09
CA ARG A 188 0.40 7.34 -25.75
C ARG A 188 -0.11 6.26 -24.78
N GLY A 189 0.02 6.45 -23.46
CA GLY A 189 -0.35 5.46 -22.45
C GLY A 189 0.52 4.20 -22.44
N GLN A 190 1.79 4.29 -22.86
CA GLN A 190 2.70 3.13 -23.04
C GLN A 190 3.54 2.79 -21.80
N GLY A 191 3.37 3.51 -20.70
CA GLY A 191 4.13 3.32 -19.47
C GLY A 191 5.65 3.52 -19.63
N PRO A 192 6.44 3.16 -18.60
CA PRO A 192 7.90 3.29 -18.60
C PRO A 192 8.60 2.40 -19.65
N VAL A 193 9.80 2.83 -20.06
CA VAL A 193 10.62 2.06 -21.02
C VAL A 193 11.03 0.70 -20.47
N GLY A 194 10.82 -0.37 -21.25
CA GLY A 194 11.14 -1.73 -20.86
C GLY A 194 9.96 -2.50 -20.27
N VAL A 195 8.83 -1.83 -19.96
CA VAL A 195 7.63 -2.51 -19.44
C VAL A 195 7.08 -3.53 -20.45
N GLU A 196 7.26 -3.27 -21.75
CA GLU A 196 6.85 -4.17 -22.84
C GLU A 196 7.53 -5.54 -22.85
N LYS A 197 8.64 -5.68 -22.11
CA LYS A 197 9.32 -6.97 -21.90
C LYS A 197 8.50 -7.89 -21.00
N PHE A 198 7.64 -7.34 -20.14
CA PHE A 198 6.84 -8.08 -19.18
C PHE A 198 5.45 -8.32 -19.76
N LYS A 199 5.12 -9.59 -20.00
CA LYS A 199 3.90 -10.05 -20.66
C LYS A 199 3.22 -11.10 -19.80
N ILE A 200 2.00 -10.79 -19.38
CA ILE A 200 1.15 -11.65 -18.56
C ILE A 200 0.82 -12.94 -19.33
N GLY A 201 1.09 -14.09 -18.71
CA GLY A 201 0.97 -15.42 -19.28
C GLY A 201 2.16 -15.89 -20.12
N VAL A 202 3.21 -15.06 -20.28
CA VAL A 202 4.43 -15.43 -21.02
C VAL A 202 5.66 -15.43 -20.11
N ASN A 203 5.85 -14.38 -19.32
CA ASN A 203 6.93 -14.30 -18.32
C ASN A 203 6.50 -13.66 -16.99
N LEU A 204 5.25 -13.22 -16.88
CA LEU A 204 4.56 -12.91 -15.62
C LEU A 204 3.34 -13.82 -15.46
N ALA A 205 2.97 -14.20 -14.24
CA ALA A 205 1.82 -15.07 -13.98
C ALA A 205 1.85 -16.36 -14.79
N VAL A 206 3.02 -17.01 -14.81
CA VAL A 206 3.30 -18.19 -15.66
C VAL A 206 3.15 -19.52 -14.91
N THR A 207 2.71 -19.49 -13.65
CA THR A 207 2.49 -20.73 -12.91
C THR A 207 1.36 -21.52 -13.58
N SER A 208 1.67 -22.74 -14.04
CA SER A 208 0.73 -23.56 -14.81
C SER A 208 -0.55 -23.82 -14.02
N GLY A 209 -1.70 -23.59 -14.65
CA GLY A 209 -3.01 -23.72 -14.02
C GLY A 209 -4.13 -23.61 -15.03
N LYS A 210 -5.38 -23.75 -14.55
CA LYS A 210 -6.58 -23.60 -15.37
C LYS A 210 -7.61 -22.72 -14.65
N VAL A 211 -8.34 -21.92 -15.43
CA VAL A 211 -9.57 -21.26 -14.95
C VAL A 211 -10.66 -22.32 -14.87
N ILE A 212 -11.03 -22.71 -13.65
CA ILE A 212 -11.98 -23.79 -13.36
C ILE A 212 -13.41 -23.30 -13.14
N TYR A 213 -13.57 -22.02 -12.81
CA TYR A 213 -14.86 -21.38 -12.58
C TYR A 213 -14.75 -19.92 -12.99
N SER A 214 -15.84 -19.37 -13.52
CA SER A 214 -15.94 -17.96 -13.87
C SER A 214 -17.38 -17.50 -13.66
N ASN A 215 -17.53 -16.31 -13.10
CA ASN A 215 -18.80 -15.60 -13.05
C ASN A 215 -18.59 -14.13 -13.47
N ARG A 216 -19.59 -13.28 -13.26
CA ARG A 216 -19.52 -11.87 -13.70
C ARG A 216 -18.46 -11.03 -12.98
N LEU A 217 -17.83 -11.53 -11.91
CA LEU A 217 -16.89 -10.80 -11.06
C LEU A 217 -15.51 -11.46 -10.94
N ILE A 218 -15.46 -12.80 -10.92
CA ILE A 218 -14.20 -13.53 -10.74
C ILE A 218 -13.99 -14.62 -11.79
N GLU A 219 -12.72 -14.89 -12.06
CA GLU A 219 -12.22 -16.17 -12.54
C GLU A 219 -11.51 -16.85 -11.36
N LEU A 220 -11.83 -18.12 -11.10
CA LEU A 220 -11.12 -18.94 -10.11
C LEU A 220 -10.11 -19.82 -10.84
N ILE A 221 -8.84 -19.65 -10.49
CA ILE A 221 -7.73 -20.44 -11.03
C ILE A 221 -7.41 -21.57 -10.06
N GLN A 222 -7.28 -22.79 -10.57
CA GLN A 222 -6.64 -23.90 -9.87
C GLN A 222 -5.28 -24.14 -10.52
N TYR A 223 -4.21 -24.11 -9.72
CA TYR A 223 -2.86 -24.37 -10.23
C TYR A 223 -2.59 -25.87 -10.35
N SER A 224 -1.79 -26.22 -11.35
CA SER A 224 -1.38 -27.59 -11.62
C SER A 224 -0.40 -28.05 -10.53
N PRO A 225 -0.61 -29.22 -9.90
CA PRO A 225 0.31 -29.72 -8.89
C PRO A 225 1.69 -29.99 -9.49
N SER A 226 2.77 -29.60 -8.81
CA SER A 226 4.15 -29.94 -9.19
C SER A 226 4.73 -31.13 -8.41
N THR A 227 3.94 -31.71 -7.49
CA THR A 227 4.32 -32.87 -6.66
C THR A 227 3.38 -34.06 -6.89
N GLN A 228 3.84 -35.28 -6.58
CA GLN A 228 3.01 -36.50 -6.71
C GLN A 228 1.88 -36.57 -5.66
N THR A 229 2.11 -35.99 -4.50
CA THR A 229 1.19 -35.93 -3.36
C THR A 229 1.15 -34.51 -2.81
N VAL A 230 0.00 -34.12 -2.28
CA VAL A 230 -0.26 -32.77 -1.77
C VAL A 230 -0.82 -32.80 -0.35
N HIS A 231 -0.75 -31.67 0.33
CA HIS A 231 -1.46 -31.41 1.57
C HIS A 231 -2.98 -31.57 1.38
N ALA A 232 -3.66 -32.15 2.37
CA ALA A 232 -5.09 -32.44 2.28
C ALA A 232 -5.96 -31.18 2.28
N LYS A 233 -5.51 -30.12 2.98
CA LYS A 233 -6.20 -28.84 3.00
C LYS A 233 -5.69 -27.95 1.85
N PRO A 234 -6.57 -27.44 0.98
CA PRO A 234 -6.17 -26.54 -0.08
C PRO A 234 -5.93 -25.13 0.46
N ILE A 235 -5.25 -24.31 -0.35
CA ILE A 235 -5.05 -22.88 -0.12
C ILE A 235 -5.89 -22.08 -1.12
N LEU A 236 -6.68 -21.12 -0.64
CA LEU A 236 -7.39 -20.15 -1.47
C LEU A 236 -6.83 -18.74 -1.24
N PHE A 237 -6.32 -18.12 -2.30
CA PHE A 237 -5.87 -16.74 -2.30
C PHE A 237 -7.00 -15.78 -2.72
N VAL A 238 -7.18 -14.74 -1.91
CA VAL A 238 -8.08 -13.60 -2.09
C VAL A 238 -7.22 -12.33 -2.20
N PRO A 239 -6.74 -11.99 -3.40
CA PRO A 239 -5.91 -10.81 -3.62
C PRO A 239 -6.75 -9.54 -3.53
N ALA A 240 -6.10 -8.38 -3.39
CA ALA A 240 -6.75 -7.10 -3.62
C ALA A 240 -7.12 -6.94 -5.11
N TRP A 241 -8.14 -6.12 -5.40
CA TRP A 241 -8.60 -5.80 -6.76
C TRP A 241 -8.37 -4.33 -7.13
N ILE A 242 -7.60 -3.59 -6.32
CA ILE A 242 -7.08 -2.27 -6.65
C ILE A 242 -6.01 -2.36 -7.77
N MET A 243 -5.30 -3.50 -7.77
CA MET A 243 -4.32 -3.91 -8.76
C MET A 243 -4.56 -5.41 -9.05
N LYS A 244 -3.95 -5.93 -10.10
CA LYS A 244 -4.15 -7.34 -10.50
C LYS A 244 -3.48 -8.34 -9.57
N TYR A 245 -4.01 -9.55 -9.51
CA TYR A 245 -3.60 -10.59 -8.55
C TYR A 245 -2.14 -11.03 -8.68
N TYR A 246 -1.54 -10.85 -9.87
CA TYR A 246 -0.25 -11.43 -10.21
C TYR A 246 0.94 -10.83 -9.45
N ILE A 247 0.73 -9.87 -8.53
CA ILE A 247 1.73 -9.56 -7.50
C ILE A 247 2.11 -10.81 -6.68
N LEU A 248 1.17 -11.74 -6.48
CA LEU A 248 1.40 -13.00 -5.76
C LEU A 248 1.94 -14.12 -6.67
N ASP A 249 1.98 -13.88 -7.98
CA ASP A 249 2.46 -14.80 -9.01
C ASP A 249 3.21 -14.00 -10.10
N LEU A 250 4.28 -13.29 -9.70
CA LEU A 250 5.05 -12.40 -10.59
C LEU A 250 5.87 -13.22 -11.61
N SER A 251 7.20 -13.17 -11.52
CA SER A 251 8.11 -13.98 -12.31
C SER A 251 8.31 -15.33 -11.61
N GLU A 252 8.90 -16.30 -12.33
CA GLU A 252 9.11 -17.66 -11.80
C GLU A 252 9.87 -17.69 -10.47
N ASN A 253 10.84 -16.80 -10.29
CA ASN A 253 11.71 -16.77 -9.10
C ASN A 253 11.05 -16.14 -7.86
N ASN A 254 10.05 -15.28 -8.04
CA ASN A 254 9.41 -14.52 -6.96
C ASN A 254 7.89 -14.72 -6.90
N SER A 255 7.41 -15.84 -7.45
CA SER A 255 6.01 -16.27 -7.33
C SER A 255 5.76 -17.00 -6.01
N MET A 256 4.93 -16.39 -5.15
CA MET A 256 4.46 -17.01 -3.92
C MET A 256 3.54 -18.20 -4.23
N VAL A 257 2.70 -18.09 -5.26
CA VAL A 257 1.85 -19.19 -5.73
C VAL A 257 2.70 -20.40 -6.12
N LYS A 258 3.70 -20.21 -6.98
CA LYS A 258 4.62 -21.27 -7.40
C LYS A 258 5.30 -21.91 -6.20
N TYR A 259 5.80 -21.09 -5.27
CA TYR A 259 6.41 -21.58 -4.04
C TYR A 259 5.45 -22.52 -3.27
N MET A 260 4.18 -22.14 -3.08
CA MET A 260 3.21 -23.00 -2.37
C MET A 260 2.85 -24.27 -3.15
N VAL A 261 2.73 -24.18 -4.48
CA VAL A 261 2.52 -25.36 -5.34
C VAL A 261 3.69 -26.35 -5.22
N ASP A 262 4.93 -25.83 -5.22
CA ASP A 262 6.16 -26.62 -5.07
C ASP A 262 6.35 -27.20 -3.67
N ARG A 263 5.74 -26.60 -2.64
CA ARG A 263 5.61 -27.19 -1.29
C ARG A 263 4.55 -28.28 -1.20
N GLY A 264 3.82 -28.56 -2.29
CA GLY A 264 2.82 -29.60 -2.36
C GLY A 264 1.47 -29.16 -1.82
N TYR A 265 1.11 -27.87 -1.89
CA TYR A 265 -0.26 -27.45 -1.62
C TYR A 265 -1.12 -27.49 -2.90
N THR A 266 -2.40 -27.82 -2.76
CA THR A 266 -3.38 -27.51 -3.81
C THR A 266 -3.73 -26.03 -3.69
N VAL A 267 -3.37 -25.22 -4.69
CA VAL A 267 -3.52 -23.76 -4.63
C VAL A 267 -4.60 -23.28 -5.60
N PHE A 268 -5.45 -22.39 -5.09
CA PHE A 268 -6.47 -21.66 -5.84
C PHE A 268 -6.26 -20.15 -5.71
N MET A 269 -6.59 -19.41 -6.76
CA MET A 269 -6.47 -17.94 -6.81
C MET A 269 -7.73 -17.31 -7.41
N ILE A 270 -8.25 -16.28 -6.74
CA ILE A 270 -9.27 -15.41 -7.31
C ILE A 270 -8.60 -14.38 -8.23
N SER A 271 -8.97 -14.38 -9.51
CA SER A 271 -8.65 -13.32 -10.47
C SER A 271 -9.89 -12.43 -10.65
N TRP A 272 -9.81 -11.20 -10.16
CA TRP A 272 -10.91 -10.24 -10.23
C TRP A 272 -11.04 -9.63 -11.62
N LYS A 273 -12.28 -9.47 -12.10
CA LYS A 273 -12.61 -8.71 -13.32
C LYS A 273 -12.23 -7.23 -13.16
N ASN A 274 -11.72 -6.61 -14.23
CA ASN A 274 -11.56 -5.15 -14.26
C ASN A 274 -12.91 -4.51 -14.56
N PRO A 275 -13.53 -3.77 -13.61
CA PRO A 275 -14.91 -3.33 -13.78
C PRO A 275 -15.05 -2.28 -14.89
N THR A 276 -16.25 -2.22 -15.45
CA THR A 276 -16.66 -1.22 -16.45
C THR A 276 -17.78 -0.34 -15.89
N GLU A 277 -18.24 0.66 -16.65
CA GLU A 277 -19.38 1.51 -16.25
C GLU A 277 -20.64 0.69 -15.89
N LYS A 278 -20.82 -0.48 -16.53
CA LYS A 278 -21.96 -1.39 -16.27
C LYS A 278 -21.90 -2.04 -14.89
N ASP A 279 -20.73 -2.06 -14.28
CA ASP A 279 -20.47 -2.70 -12.99
C ASP A 279 -20.57 -1.68 -11.83
N ARG A 280 -20.99 -0.44 -12.08
CA ARG A 280 -21.03 0.68 -11.12
C ARG A 280 -21.72 0.39 -9.79
N ASP A 281 -22.77 -0.44 -9.82
CA ASP A 281 -23.62 -0.78 -8.68
C ASP A 281 -23.19 -2.10 -8.01
N LEU A 282 -21.99 -2.62 -8.32
CA LEU A 282 -21.39 -3.67 -7.51
C LEU A 282 -21.06 -3.10 -6.12
N SER A 283 -21.66 -3.69 -5.09
CA SER A 283 -21.43 -3.36 -3.68
C SER A 283 -20.27 -4.16 -3.08
N LEU A 284 -19.82 -3.81 -1.87
CA LEU A 284 -18.82 -4.63 -1.17
C LEU A 284 -19.38 -6.03 -0.82
N GLN A 285 -20.70 -6.14 -0.65
CA GLN A 285 -21.36 -7.44 -0.44
C GLN A 285 -21.33 -8.30 -1.70
N ASP A 286 -21.48 -7.73 -2.91
CA ASP A 286 -21.35 -8.48 -4.16
C ASP A 286 -19.95 -9.10 -4.30
N TYR A 287 -18.90 -8.39 -3.88
CA TYR A 287 -17.52 -8.92 -3.86
C TYR A 287 -17.34 -10.09 -2.89
N MET A 288 -18.08 -10.09 -1.78
CA MET A 288 -18.11 -11.22 -0.86
C MET A 288 -18.88 -12.40 -1.45
N ASP A 289 -20.08 -12.17 -1.98
CA ASP A 289 -21.00 -13.21 -2.47
C ASP A 289 -20.49 -13.87 -3.76
N LEU A 290 -20.23 -13.04 -4.78
CA LEU A 290 -19.78 -13.48 -6.10
C LEU A 290 -18.27 -13.76 -6.12
N GLY A 291 -17.51 -13.23 -5.18
CA GLY A 291 -16.08 -13.48 -5.04
C GLY A 291 -15.77 -14.59 -4.05
N VAL A 292 -15.57 -14.21 -2.79
CA VAL A 292 -14.99 -15.09 -1.77
C VAL A 292 -15.88 -16.30 -1.47
N LEU A 293 -17.19 -16.12 -1.27
CA LEU A 293 -18.11 -17.21 -0.96
C LEU A 293 -18.27 -18.17 -2.14
N SER A 294 -18.44 -17.64 -3.35
CA SER A 294 -18.48 -18.46 -4.57
C SER A 294 -17.19 -19.28 -4.75
N ALA A 295 -16.02 -18.68 -4.53
CA ALA A 295 -14.75 -19.38 -4.61
C ALA A 295 -14.60 -20.47 -3.54
N LEU A 296 -14.99 -20.19 -2.29
CA LEU A 296 -14.96 -21.19 -1.21
C LEU A 296 -15.82 -22.41 -1.54
N HIS A 297 -17.03 -22.21 -2.08
CA HIS A 297 -17.90 -23.32 -2.50
C HIS A 297 -17.24 -24.16 -3.60
N GLN A 298 -16.66 -23.54 -4.62
CA GLN A 298 -15.97 -24.28 -5.69
C GLN A 298 -14.78 -25.08 -5.18
N VAL A 299 -13.98 -24.49 -4.27
CA VAL A 299 -12.84 -25.20 -3.66
C VAL A 299 -13.33 -26.39 -2.83
N GLU A 300 -14.37 -26.21 -2.02
CA GLU A 300 -14.96 -27.27 -1.23
C GLU A 300 -15.50 -28.41 -2.11
N ASP A 301 -16.21 -28.09 -3.19
CA ASP A 301 -16.76 -29.08 -4.12
C ASP A 301 -15.66 -29.90 -4.80
N ILE A 302 -14.56 -29.26 -5.19
CA ILE A 302 -13.44 -29.90 -5.89
C ILE A 302 -12.61 -30.77 -4.96
N THR A 303 -12.26 -30.27 -3.77
CA THR A 303 -11.34 -30.96 -2.88
C THR A 303 -12.05 -31.80 -1.81
N SER A 304 -13.38 -31.66 -1.68
CA SER A 304 -14.16 -32.21 -0.58
C SER A 304 -13.64 -31.82 0.81
N SER A 305 -12.84 -30.75 0.91
CA SER A 305 -12.23 -30.31 2.16
C SER A 305 -13.16 -29.34 2.88
N ARG A 306 -13.46 -29.65 4.14
CA ARG A 306 -14.18 -28.76 5.07
C ARG A 306 -13.26 -27.77 5.78
N HIS A 307 -11.95 -27.80 5.49
CA HIS A 307 -10.96 -26.93 6.09
C HIS A 307 -10.03 -26.38 5.01
N ILE A 308 -10.29 -25.15 4.60
CA ILE A 308 -9.53 -24.44 3.58
C ILE A 308 -8.60 -23.44 4.29
N HIS A 309 -7.32 -23.42 3.91
CA HIS A 309 -6.42 -22.35 4.29
C HIS A 309 -6.71 -21.15 3.40
N THR A 310 -7.11 -20.01 3.98
CA THR A 310 -7.40 -18.80 3.19
C THR A 310 -6.30 -17.78 3.37
N VAL A 311 -5.99 -17.06 2.29
CA VAL A 311 -4.93 -16.04 2.26
C VAL A 311 -5.51 -14.77 1.68
N GLY A 312 -5.56 -13.70 2.46
CA GLY A 312 -6.07 -12.41 2.03
C GLY A 312 -4.95 -11.39 1.94
N TYR A 313 -4.84 -10.68 0.81
CA TYR A 313 -3.81 -9.68 0.60
C TYR A 313 -4.41 -8.27 0.48
N CYS A 314 -3.88 -7.34 1.28
CA CYS A 314 -4.34 -5.94 1.35
C CYS A 314 -5.87 -5.85 1.51
N LEU A 315 -6.58 -5.13 0.63
CA LEU A 315 -8.05 -5.05 0.63
C LEU A 315 -8.74 -6.42 0.52
N GLY A 316 -8.14 -7.38 -0.20
CA GLY A 316 -8.63 -8.76 -0.25
C GLY A 316 -8.61 -9.45 1.12
N GLY A 317 -7.66 -9.08 2.00
CA GLY A 317 -7.64 -9.54 3.38
C GLY A 317 -8.69 -8.90 4.26
N THR A 318 -9.00 -7.62 4.07
CA THR A 318 -10.14 -6.97 4.73
C THR A 318 -11.46 -7.65 4.35
N LEU A 319 -11.67 -7.91 3.05
CA LEU A 319 -12.84 -8.63 2.56
C LEU A 319 -12.91 -10.06 3.13
N LEU A 320 -11.80 -10.79 3.10
CA LEU A 320 -11.73 -12.15 3.66
C LEU A 320 -12.10 -12.18 5.15
N MET A 321 -11.67 -11.18 5.94
CA MET A 321 -12.02 -11.09 7.35
C MET A 321 -13.50 -10.79 7.57
N LEU A 322 -14.11 -9.93 6.75
CA LEU A 322 -15.56 -9.70 6.76
C LEU A 322 -16.33 -10.99 6.45
N THR A 323 -15.93 -11.71 5.40
CA THR A 323 -16.52 -13.00 5.02
C THR A 323 -16.34 -14.05 6.11
N ALA A 324 -15.15 -14.15 6.70
CA ALA A 324 -14.88 -15.07 7.80
C ALA A 324 -15.72 -14.77 9.05
N ALA A 325 -15.93 -13.49 9.36
CA ALA A 325 -16.80 -13.07 10.47
C ALA A 325 -18.28 -13.38 10.20
N ALA A 326 -18.73 -13.27 8.94
CA ALA A 326 -20.08 -13.68 8.53
C ALA A 326 -20.27 -15.20 8.67
N LEU A 327 -19.33 -16.00 8.15
CA LEU A 327 -19.34 -17.47 8.24
C LEU A 327 -19.17 -18.00 9.66
N ALA A 328 -18.52 -17.25 10.56
CA ALA A 328 -18.33 -17.67 11.95
C ALA A 328 -19.66 -17.82 12.72
N LYS A 329 -20.76 -17.24 12.21
CA LYS A 329 -22.10 -17.39 12.77
C LYS A 329 -22.84 -18.63 12.27
N GLU A 330 -22.29 -19.29 11.26
CA GLU A 330 -22.84 -20.52 10.70
C GLU A 330 -22.24 -21.74 11.41
N THR A 331 -23.02 -22.81 11.53
CA THR A 331 -22.63 -24.01 12.28
C THR A 331 -21.52 -24.84 11.63
N GLN A 332 -21.17 -24.56 10.37
CA GLN A 332 -20.20 -25.31 9.57
C GLN A 332 -19.26 -24.39 8.78
N SER A 333 -18.38 -23.65 9.47
CA SER A 333 -17.38 -22.81 8.80
C SER A 333 -16.33 -23.67 8.07
N THR A 334 -16.14 -23.38 6.77
CA THR A 334 -15.19 -24.07 5.88
C THR A 334 -13.75 -23.56 6.00
N ILE A 335 -13.53 -22.48 6.74
CA ILE A 335 -12.21 -21.83 6.89
C ILE A 335 -11.42 -22.51 8.00
N GLY A 336 -10.33 -23.18 7.62
CA GLY A 336 -9.42 -23.87 8.55
C GLY A 336 -8.40 -22.94 9.20
N SER A 337 -7.92 -21.93 8.48
CA SER A 337 -7.04 -20.87 9.01
C SER A 337 -7.05 -19.66 8.09
N ILE A 338 -6.65 -18.50 8.59
CA ILE A 338 -6.57 -17.26 7.82
C ILE A 338 -5.14 -16.74 7.83
N THR A 339 -4.61 -16.41 6.66
CA THR A 339 -3.38 -15.65 6.49
C THR A 339 -3.72 -14.25 5.99
N LEU A 340 -3.23 -13.21 6.66
CA LEU A 340 -3.41 -11.81 6.27
C LEU A 340 -2.08 -11.21 5.85
N LEU A 341 -1.98 -10.77 4.60
CA LEU A 341 -0.78 -10.18 4.02
C LEU A 341 -1.01 -8.68 3.85
N ALA A 342 -0.38 -7.86 4.70
CA ALA A 342 -0.52 -6.40 4.71
C ALA A 342 -1.98 -5.91 4.69
N ALA A 343 -2.88 -6.62 5.39
CA ALA A 343 -4.31 -6.32 5.42
C ALA A 343 -4.73 -5.64 6.73
N GLN A 344 -5.54 -4.59 6.62
CA GLN A 344 -6.07 -3.85 7.77
C GLN A 344 -7.49 -4.32 8.10
N THR A 345 -7.78 -4.43 9.38
CA THR A 345 -9.14 -4.72 9.90
C THR A 345 -9.66 -3.61 10.82
N ASP A 346 -8.80 -2.65 11.12
CA ASP A 346 -9.05 -1.43 11.89
C ASP A 346 -8.35 -0.31 11.12
N PHE A 347 -9.09 0.73 10.76
CA PHE A 347 -8.61 1.83 9.93
C PHE A 347 -8.41 3.12 10.73
N SER A 348 -8.55 3.10 12.06
CA SER A 348 -8.33 4.28 12.94
C SER A 348 -6.92 4.87 12.84
N GLU A 349 -5.94 4.09 12.37
CA GLU A 349 -4.56 4.53 12.10
C GLU A 349 -4.09 4.03 10.73
N ALA A 350 -4.91 4.20 9.67
CA ALA A 350 -4.63 3.68 8.33
C ALA A 350 -3.50 4.40 7.54
N GLY A 351 -2.59 5.08 8.26
CA GLY A 351 -1.42 5.73 7.68
C GLY A 351 -1.73 7.05 6.98
N GLU A 352 -0.81 7.48 6.13
CA GLU A 352 -0.93 8.76 5.43
C GLU A 352 -2.11 8.77 4.42
N LEU A 353 -2.71 7.62 4.11
CA LEU A 353 -3.97 7.56 3.36
C LEU A 353 -5.12 8.29 4.07
N MET A 354 -5.13 8.31 5.41
CA MET A 354 -6.13 9.05 6.19
C MET A 354 -6.04 10.57 5.95
N LEU A 355 -4.92 11.10 5.46
CA LEU A 355 -4.78 12.52 5.14
C LEU A 355 -5.66 12.95 3.97
N PHE A 356 -6.08 12.00 3.15
CA PHE A 356 -6.93 12.20 1.98
C PHE A 356 -8.29 11.51 2.15
N ILE A 357 -8.68 11.20 3.38
CA ILE A 357 -9.96 10.56 3.67
C ILE A 357 -10.65 11.33 4.80
N ASP A 358 -11.36 12.37 4.40
CA ASP A 358 -12.31 13.12 5.24
C ASP A 358 -13.67 13.21 4.52
N HIS A 359 -14.72 13.63 5.22
CA HIS A 359 -16.06 13.69 4.66
C HIS A 359 -16.18 14.51 3.37
N SER A 360 -15.45 15.62 3.26
CA SER A 360 -15.49 16.48 2.06
C SER A 360 -14.77 15.81 0.89
N GLN A 361 -13.62 15.20 1.17
CA GLN A 361 -12.83 14.48 0.17
C GLN A 361 -13.52 13.21 -0.34
N VAL A 362 -14.24 12.50 0.53
CA VAL A 362 -15.05 11.34 0.17
C VAL A 362 -16.25 11.78 -0.68
N ALA A 363 -17.03 12.78 -0.24
CA ALA A 363 -18.17 13.28 -1.01
C ALA A 363 -17.76 13.72 -2.43
N TYR A 364 -16.62 14.36 -2.55
CA TYR A 364 -16.09 14.81 -3.83
C TYR A 364 -15.69 13.66 -4.76
N LEU A 365 -15.03 12.64 -4.20
CA LEU A 365 -14.66 11.45 -4.94
C LEU A 365 -15.88 10.63 -5.35
N GLU A 366 -16.88 10.56 -4.47
CA GLU A 366 -18.18 9.96 -4.75
C GLU A 366 -18.87 10.66 -5.91
N ASP A 367 -18.89 11.99 -5.93
CA ASP A 367 -19.54 12.76 -6.99
C ASP A 367 -18.86 12.55 -8.34
N MET A 368 -17.51 12.51 -8.38
CA MET A 368 -16.75 12.13 -9.58
C MET A 368 -17.10 10.71 -10.07
N MET A 369 -17.13 9.76 -9.15
CA MET A 369 -17.39 8.36 -9.46
C MET A 369 -18.87 8.09 -9.77
N TRP A 370 -19.79 8.94 -9.29
CA TRP A 370 -21.22 8.84 -9.59
C TRP A 370 -21.50 9.13 -11.06
N GLU A 371 -20.77 10.08 -11.65
CA GLU A 371 -20.81 10.42 -13.08
C GLU A 371 -20.15 9.30 -13.93
N GLN A 372 -18.94 8.87 -13.56
CA GLN A 372 -18.14 7.91 -14.34
C GLN A 372 -18.54 6.44 -14.12
N GLY A 373 -19.15 6.10 -12.98
CA GLY A 373 -19.50 4.73 -12.56
C GLY A 373 -18.38 3.95 -11.87
N TYR A 374 -17.13 4.40 -11.94
CA TYR A 374 -15.97 3.76 -11.30
C TYR A 374 -14.86 4.77 -11.01
N LEU A 375 -13.92 4.40 -10.13
CA LEU A 375 -12.66 5.09 -9.94
C LEU A 375 -11.65 4.66 -11.00
N ASP A 376 -11.21 5.60 -11.83
CA ASP A 376 -10.11 5.38 -12.77
C ASP A 376 -8.77 5.37 -12.04
N ALA A 377 -7.88 4.47 -12.45
CA ALA A 377 -6.52 4.37 -11.94
C ALA A 377 -5.72 5.69 -12.04
N LYS A 378 -6.00 6.53 -13.04
CA LYS A 378 -5.34 7.84 -13.19
C LYS A 378 -5.66 8.79 -12.03
N HIS A 379 -6.86 8.72 -11.46
CA HIS A 379 -7.27 9.55 -10.32
C HIS A 379 -6.72 8.99 -9.00
N MET A 380 -6.63 7.67 -8.87
CA MET A 380 -6.00 7.02 -7.71
C MET A 380 -4.48 7.27 -7.66
N GLY A 381 -3.81 7.24 -8.81
CA GLY A 381 -2.36 7.45 -8.92
C GLY A 381 -1.88 8.80 -8.40
N GLY A 382 -2.67 9.87 -8.52
CA GLY A 382 -2.30 11.21 -8.05
C GLY A 382 -2.09 11.28 -6.54
N ALA A 383 -3.06 10.79 -5.76
CA ALA A 383 -2.97 10.78 -4.30
C ALA A 383 -1.83 9.88 -3.79
N PHE A 384 -1.67 8.67 -4.37
CA PHE A 384 -0.58 7.75 -4.00
C PHE A 384 0.81 8.24 -4.42
N GLN A 385 0.95 8.95 -5.54
CA GLN A 385 2.23 9.55 -5.95
C GLN A 385 2.61 10.76 -5.07
N LEU A 386 1.62 11.56 -4.65
CA LEU A 386 1.84 12.69 -3.73
C LEU A 386 2.29 12.22 -2.34
N LEU A 387 1.84 11.05 -1.89
CA LEU A 387 2.32 10.40 -0.66
C LEU A 387 3.83 10.10 -0.67
N ARG A 388 4.48 10.00 -1.85
CA ARG A 388 5.92 9.75 -1.98
C ARG A 388 6.60 10.62 -3.03
N SER A 389 6.36 11.93 -3.02
CA SER A 389 7.00 12.83 -3.99
C SER A 389 8.54 12.72 -4.00
N ASN A 390 9.18 12.58 -2.83
CA ASN A 390 10.63 12.48 -2.71
C ASN A 390 11.20 11.19 -3.35
N ASP A 391 10.60 10.03 -3.03
CA ASP A 391 11.10 8.74 -3.53
C ASP A 391 10.69 8.45 -4.98
N LEU A 392 9.53 8.94 -5.44
CA LEU A 392 8.99 8.59 -6.76
C LEU A 392 9.17 9.68 -7.82
N ILE A 393 9.05 10.96 -7.44
CA ILE A 393 9.12 12.08 -8.40
C ILE A 393 10.56 12.62 -8.43
N TRP A 394 11.09 13.03 -7.29
CA TRP A 394 12.39 13.71 -7.23
C TRP A 394 13.55 12.76 -7.51
N SER A 395 13.51 11.53 -6.99
CA SER A 395 14.51 10.51 -7.32
C SER A 395 14.52 10.14 -8.80
N LYS A 396 13.37 10.14 -9.48
CA LYS A 396 13.29 9.92 -10.93
C LYS A 396 13.90 11.09 -11.70
N ILE A 397 13.53 12.32 -11.37
CA ILE A 397 14.08 13.53 -12.00
C ILE A 397 15.60 13.55 -11.85
N LEU A 398 16.11 13.29 -10.65
CA LEU A 398 17.54 13.23 -10.39
C LEU A 398 18.23 12.16 -11.24
N ASN A 399 17.81 10.90 -11.16
CA ASN A 399 18.54 9.80 -11.79
C ASN A 399 18.34 9.74 -13.31
N GLU A 400 17.10 9.86 -13.78
CA GLU A 400 16.79 9.64 -15.20
C GLU A 400 17.03 10.89 -16.03
N TYR A 401 16.70 12.08 -15.51
CA TYR A 401 16.75 13.33 -16.29
C TYR A 401 17.99 14.17 -16.00
N LEU A 402 18.50 14.22 -14.78
CA LEU A 402 19.72 14.97 -14.47
C LEU A 402 20.98 14.11 -14.63
N MET A 403 20.97 12.87 -14.15
CA MET A 403 22.12 11.96 -14.27
C MET A 403 22.12 11.19 -15.61
N GLY A 404 21.01 11.21 -16.36
CA GLY A 404 20.89 10.54 -17.65
C GLY A 404 20.98 9.01 -17.55
N LYS A 405 20.61 8.43 -16.39
CA LYS A 405 20.66 7.00 -16.11
C LYS A 405 19.25 6.43 -16.04
N ARG A 406 18.87 5.59 -17.01
CA ARG A 406 17.57 4.91 -16.99
C ARG A 406 17.51 3.88 -15.87
N SER A 407 16.42 3.91 -15.10
CA SER A 407 16.11 2.87 -14.13
C SER A 407 15.72 1.59 -14.86
N GLU A 408 16.24 0.44 -14.43
CA GLU A 408 15.76 -0.83 -14.97
C GLU A 408 14.34 -1.11 -14.46
N VAL A 409 13.45 -1.44 -15.40
CA VAL A 409 12.11 -1.91 -15.04
C VAL A 409 12.21 -3.35 -14.60
N ILE A 410 11.83 -3.60 -13.35
CA ILE A 410 11.61 -4.93 -12.79
C ILE A 410 10.13 -5.30 -12.88
N ASP A 411 9.83 -6.57 -12.68
CA ASP A 411 8.46 -7.12 -12.69
C ASP A 411 7.50 -6.39 -11.74
N LEU A 412 7.96 -6.00 -10.54
CA LEU A 412 7.15 -5.23 -9.59
C LEU A 412 6.74 -3.86 -10.15
N ILE A 413 7.62 -3.21 -10.91
CA ILE A 413 7.31 -1.93 -11.57
C ILE A 413 6.32 -2.18 -12.71
N ALA A 414 6.48 -3.26 -13.47
CA ALA A 414 5.52 -3.62 -14.52
C ALA A 414 4.12 -3.85 -13.94
N TRP A 415 4.01 -4.61 -12.84
CA TRP A 415 2.75 -4.78 -12.10
C TRP A 415 2.16 -3.45 -11.64
N ASN A 416 2.98 -2.55 -11.08
CA ASN A 416 2.51 -1.26 -10.60
C ASN A 416 2.00 -0.32 -11.72
N ASN A 417 2.36 -0.59 -12.97
CA ASN A 417 1.89 0.14 -14.15
C ASN A 417 0.65 -0.50 -14.81
N ASP A 418 0.08 -1.53 -14.20
CA ASP A 418 -1.09 -2.26 -14.70
C ASP A 418 -2.26 -2.25 -13.68
N PRO A 419 -2.84 -1.08 -13.42
CA PRO A 419 -3.87 -0.90 -12.41
C PRO A 419 -5.26 -1.35 -12.87
N THR A 420 -6.15 -1.59 -11.90
CA THR A 420 -7.57 -1.88 -12.15
C THR A 420 -8.46 -0.75 -11.66
N ARG A 421 -9.71 -0.75 -12.13
CA ARG A 421 -10.74 0.19 -11.69
C ARG A 421 -11.47 -0.33 -10.46
N MET A 422 -12.15 0.57 -9.73
CA MET A 422 -13.03 0.19 -8.61
C MET A 422 -14.45 0.70 -8.84
N PRO A 423 -15.51 -0.13 -8.68
CA PRO A 423 -16.88 0.32 -8.89
C PRO A 423 -17.29 1.40 -7.89
N TYR A 424 -18.17 2.31 -8.34
CA TYR A 424 -18.71 3.40 -7.52
C TYR A 424 -19.22 2.93 -6.16
N GLN A 425 -20.22 2.05 -6.15
CA GLN A 425 -20.89 1.66 -4.91
C GLN A 425 -19.95 0.95 -3.92
N MET A 426 -19.17 -0.03 -4.39
CA MET A 426 -18.21 -0.74 -3.54
C MET A 426 -17.19 0.21 -2.91
N HIS A 427 -16.63 1.14 -3.69
CA HIS A 427 -15.59 2.04 -3.20
C HIS A 427 -16.15 3.06 -2.20
N THR A 428 -17.34 3.61 -2.45
CA THR A 428 -18.08 4.44 -1.49
C THR A 428 -18.28 3.71 -0.18
N GLU A 429 -18.83 2.49 -0.22
CA GLU A 429 -19.04 1.68 0.99
C GLU A 429 -17.73 1.39 1.73
N TYR A 430 -16.64 1.16 0.98
CA TYR A 430 -15.32 0.93 1.54
C TYR A 430 -14.78 2.16 2.29
N LEU A 431 -14.83 3.34 1.68
CA LEU A 431 -14.36 4.57 2.31
C LEU A 431 -15.23 4.99 3.49
N GLU A 432 -16.55 5.02 3.33
CA GLU A 432 -17.47 5.46 4.38
C GLU A 432 -17.48 4.48 5.56
N LYS A 433 -17.75 3.19 5.30
CA LYS A 433 -17.99 2.23 6.38
C LYS A 433 -16.69 1.76 7.03
N LEU A 434 -15.59 1.65 6.28
CA LEU A 434 -14.33 1.13 6.83
C LEU A 434 -13.35 2.24 7.19
N PHE A 435 -13.02 3.17 6.30
CA PHE A 435 -12.04 4.22 6.63
C PHE A 435 -12.58 5.32 7.53
N LEU A 436 -13.74 5.89 7.22
CA LEU A 436 -14.32 6.99 8.01
C LEU A 436 -14.93 6.48 9.30
N ASN A 437 -15.85 5.51 9.20
CA ASN A 437 -16.63 5.05 10.35
C ASN A 437 -16.00 3.87 11.08
N ASN A 438 -15.02 3.17 10.50
CA ASN A 438 -14.35 2.02 11.12
C ASN A 438 -15.33 0.94 11.64
N ASP A 439 -16.46 0.76 10.93
CA ASP A 439 -17.61 0.00 11.41
C ASP A 439 -17.29 -1.47 11.68
N PHE A 440 -16.27 -2.04 11.01
CA PHE A 440 -15.92 -3.45 11.19
C PHE A 440 -15.23 -3.73 12.53
N SER A 441 -14.16 -2.99 12.88
CA SER A 441 -13.51 -3.13 14.19
C SER A 441 -14.39 -2.62 15.34
N GLU A 442 -15.32 -1.70 15.04
CA GLU A 442 -16.26 -1.16 16.02
C GLU A 442 -17.59 -1.94 16.13
N HIS A 443 -17.68 -3.12 15.51
CA HIS A 443 -18.82 -4.04 15.63
C HIS A 443 -20.17 -3.50 15.09
N ARG A 444 -20.12 -2.52 14.19
CA ARG A 444 -21.29 -1.92 13.53
C ARG A 444 -21.51 -2.42 12.10
N TYR A 445 -20.52 -3.06 11.49
CA TYR A 445 -20.64 -3.54 10.12
C TYR A 445 -21.65 -4.68 10.01
N GLN A 446 -22.52 -4.62 9.00
CA GLN A 446 -23.53 -5.62 8.72
C GLN A 446 -23.24 -6.37 7.42
N VAL A 447 -23.44 -7.68 7.43
CA VAL A 447 -23.41 -8.56 6.26
C VAL A 447 -24.76 -9.27 6.19
N HIS A 448 -25.47 -9.16 5.05
CA HIS A 448 -26.84 -9.66 4.90
C HIS A 448 -27.78 -9.23 6.05
N GLY A 449 -27.66 -7.97 6.50
CA GLY A 449 -28.45 -7.41 7.60
C GLY A 449 -28.08 -7.93 9.00
N LYS A 450 -27.03 -8.73 9.15
CA LYS A 450 -26.54 -9.22 10.45
C LYS A 450 -25.22 -8.56 10.80
N TYR A 451 -25.11 -8.01 12.00
CA TYR A 451 -23.84 -7.48 12.51
C TYR A 451 -22.77 -8.56 12.55
N VAL A 452 -21.53 -8.24 12.19
CA VAL A 452 -20.40 -9.16 12.26
C VAL A 452 -19.31 -8.63 13.18
N SER A 453 -18.54 -9.53 13.80
CA SER A 453 -17.41 -9.18 14.64
C SER A 453 -16.20 -10.03 14.32
N ILE A 454 -15.03 -9.40 14.23
CA ILE A 454 -13.73 -10.09 14.17
C ILE A 454 -13.56 -11.06 15.35
N GLY A 455 -14.12 -10.69 16.51
CA GLY A 455 -14.10 -11.50 17.72
C GLY A 455 -14.91 -12.79 17.62
N ASP A 456 -15.70 -13.03 16.57
CA ASP A 456 -16.44 -14.27 16.33
C ASP A 456 -15.58 -15.33 15.61
N ILE A 457 -14.51 -14.92 14.93
CA ILE A 457 -13.61 -15.83 14.22
C ILE A 457 -12.85 -16.71 15.22
N ARG A 458 -12.82 -18.03 14.97
CA ARG A 458 -12.19 -19.02 15.87
C ARG A 458 -10.97 -19.72 15.27
N CYS A 459 -10.86 -19.78 13.95
CA CYS A 459 -9.68 -20.35 13.30
C CYS A 459 -8.41 -19.52 13.62
N PRO A 460 -7.20 -20.12 13.59
CA PRO A 460 -5.96 -19.40 13.87
C PRO A 460 -5.59 -18.43 12.74
N LEU A 461 -4.93 -17.32 13.10
CA LEU A 461 -4.48 -16.29 12.16
C LEU A 461 -2.95 -16.27 12.03
N PHE A 462 -2.45 -16.13 10.80
CA PHE A 462 -1.08 -15.74 10.49
C PHE A 462 -1.10 -14.35 9.85
N VAL A 463 -0.50 -13.35 10.47
CA VAL A 463 -0.63 -11.95 10.04
C VAL A 463 0.74 -11.39 9.74
N VAL A 464 0.90 -10.84 8.54
CA VAL A 464 2.15 -10.25 8.05
C VAL A 464 1.96 -8.76 7.85
N GLY A 465 2.76 -7.95 8.56
CA GLY A 465 2.98 -6.54 8.26
C GLY A 465 4.38 -6.30 7.69
N ALA A 466 4.63 -5.11 7.17
CA ALA A 466 5.97 -4.70 6.71
C ALA A 466 6.47 -3.43 7.41
N GLU A 467 7.76 -3.41 7.78
CA GLU A 467 8.37 -2.36 8.62
C GLU A 467 8.22 -0.94 8.03
N LYS A 468 8.31 -0.82 6.69
CA LYS A 468 8.25 0.45 5.94
C LYS A 468 6.97 0.54 5.10
N ASP A 469 5.92 -0.13 5.54
CA ASP A 469 4.61 -0.03 4.90
C ASP A 469 3.93 1.30 5.25
N HIS A 470 3.64 2.09 4.22
CA HIS A 470 2.91 3.35 4.33
C HIS A 470 1.45 3.25 3.86
N ILE A 471 1.09 2.13 3.22
CA ILE A 471 -0.25 1.84 2.71
C ILE A 471 -1.06 1.14 3.81
N ALA A 472 -0.48 0.11 4.42
CA ALA A 472 -1.04 -0.58 5.57
C ALA A 472 -0.01 -0.57 6.70
N PRO A 473 0.14 0.54 7.45
CA PRO A 473 1.14 0.64 8.50
C PRO A 473 1.07 -0.56 9.44
N TRP A 474 2.21 -1.18 9.71
CA TRP A 474 2.23 -2.44 10.46
C TRP A 474 1.62 -2.30 11.86
N LYS A 475 1.64 -1.10 12.47
CA LYS A 475 0.98 -0.81 13.74
C LYS A 475 -0.54 -0.91 13.64
N SER A 476 -1.12 -0.49 12.52
CA SER A 476 -2.54 -0.69 12.21
C SER A 476 -2.87 -2.17 12.02
N VAL A 477 -2.07 -2.87 11.21
CA VAL A 477 -2.19 -4.33 11.01
C VAL A 477 -2.06 -5.08 12.34
N TYR A 478 -1.17 -4.66 13.24
CA TYR A 478 -0.92 -5.26 14.55
C TYR A 478 -2.16 -5.21 15.49
N LYS A 479 -3.07 -4.25 15.29
CA LYS A 479 -4.30 -4.12 16.10
C LYS A 479 -5.21 -5.36 16.02
N ILE A 480 -5.09 -6.19 14.99
CA ILE A 480 -5.82 -7.47 14.89
C ILE A 480 -5.59 -8.36 16.12
N LYS A 481 -4.42 -8.29 16.76
CA LYS A 481 -4.13 -9.05 17.99
C LYS A 481 -5.08 -8.71 19.14
N ASN A 482 -5.64 -7.50 19.14
CA ASN A 482 -6.60 -7.02 20.14
C ASN A 482 -8.04 -7.40 19.79
N LEU A 483 -8.35 -7.43 18.50
CA LEU A 483 -9.71 -7.67 17.98
C LEU A 483 -10.02 -9.17 17.89
N ALA A 484 -9.04 -9.98 17.54
CA ALA A 484 -9.19 -11.42 17.37
C ALA A 484 -9.18 -12.17 18.72
N ARG A 485 -10.17 -13.05 18.93
CA ARG A 485 -10.34 -13.90 20.12
C ARG A 485 -9.80 -15.33 19.93
N THR A 486 -8.71 -15.44 19.18
CA THR A 486 -8.02 -16.69 18.82
C THR A 486 -6.51 -16.48 18.81
N ASP A 487 -5.76 -17.52 18.48
CA ASP A 487 -4.32 -17.48 18.35
C ASP A 487 -3.92 -16.68 17.10
N VAL A 488 -2.99 -15.73 17.29
CA VAL A 488 -2.48 -14.85 16.23
C VAL A 488 -0.97 -14.96 16.19
N THR A 489 -0.45 -15.59 15.15
CA THR A 489 0.98 -15.49 14.80
C THR A 489 1.17 -14.19 14.03
N PHE A 490 1.91 -13.24 14.61
CA PHE A 490 2.21 -11.97 13.97
C PHE A 490 3.67 -11.95 13.52
N LEU A 491 3.86 -11.62 12.25
CA LEU A 491 5.14 -11.51 11.58
C LEU A 491 5.31 -10.10 11.01
N LEU A 492 6.48 -9.51 11.24
CA LEU A 492 6.86 -8.20 10.70
C LEU A 492 8.05 -8.37 9.76
N ALA A 493 7.82 -8.18 8.46
CA ALA A 493 8.84 -8.33 7.42
C ALA A 493 9.57 -7.01 7.13
N SER A 494 10.84 -7.10 6.75
CA SER A 494 11.61 -5.97 6.24
C SER A 494 11.13 -5.53 4.85
N GLY A 495 11.02 -4.23 4.61
CA GLY A 495 10.64 -3.68 3.30
C GLY A 495 9.38 -2.83 3.35
N GLY A 496 8.93 -2.36 2.18
CA GLY A 496 7.65 -1.66 2.01
C GLY A 496 6.48 -2.62 1.76
N HIS A 497 5.28 -2.08 1.45
CA HIS A 497 4.04 -2.84 1.28
C HIS A 497 4.20 -4.13 0.44
N ASN A 498 4.65 -4.02 -0.81
CA ASN A 498 4.80 -5.18 -1.69
C ASN A 498 6.10 -5.92 -1.44
N ALA A 499 7.21 -5.17 -1.36
CA ALA A 499 8.53 -5.75 -1.20
C ALA A 499 8.67 -6.55 0.12
N GLY A 500 7.94 -6.22 1.18
CA GLY A 500 7.95 -6.99 2.42
C GLY A 500 7.17 -8.31 2.31
N ILE A 501 6.12 -8.34 1.49
CA ILE A 501 5.30 -9.53 1.25
C ILE A 501 5.98 -10.47 0.23
N ILE A 502 6.46 -9.91 -0.87
CA ILE A 502 7.24 -10.64 -1.88
C ILE A 502 8.69 -10.72 -1.41
N SER A 503 8.96 -11.77 -0.65
CA SER A 503 10.23 -12.02 0.01
C SER A 503 10.60 -13.48 -0.24
N GLU A 504 10.93 -13.82 -1.48
CA GLU A 504 11.29 -15.18 -1.87
C GLU A 504 12.55 -15.67 -1.14
N PRO A 505 12.66 -16.97 -0.84
CA PRO A 505 13.88 -17.55 -0.28
C PRO A 505 15.12 -17.26 -1.14
N GLY A 506 16.22 -16.84 -0.50
CA GLY A 506 17.46 -16.49 -1.18
C GLY A 506 17.62 -15.01 -1.51
N HIS A 507 16.57 -14.18 -1.38
CA HIS A 507 16.70 -12.73 -1.57
C HIS A 507 17.59 -12.11 -0.48
N GLN A 508 18.62 -11.38 -0.91
CA GLN A 508 19.59 -10.75 0.00
C GLN A 508 18.94 -9.64 0.85
N ASN A 509 19.52 -9.39 2.03
CA ASN A 509 19.13 -8.31 2.96
C ASN A 509 17.68 -8.35 3.49
N ARG A 510 17.01 -9.50 3.38
CA ARG A 510 15.70 -9.75 4.00
C ARG A 510 15.85 -10.17 5.45
N HIS A 511 14.91 -9.73 6.28
CA HIS A 511 14.76 -10.17 7.65
C HIS A 511 13.31 -10.02 8.11
N TYR A 512 12.96 -10.66 9.22
CA TYR A 512 11.66 -10.56 9.84
C TYR A 512 11.73 -10.69 11.36
N ARG A 513 10.62 -10.39 12.03
CA ARG A 513 10.35 -10.71 13.43
C ARG A 513 9.07 -11.51 13.50
N ILE A 514 8.98 -12.52 14.37
CA ILE A 514 7.78 -13.34 14.50
C ILE A 514 7.48 -13.61 15.97
N SER A 515 6.20 -13.62 16.33
CA SER A 515 5.75 -14.05 17.66
C SER A 515 4.35 -14.65 17.60
N LEU A 516 4.02 -15.51 18.55
CA LEU A 516 2.66 -16.01 18.77
C LEU A 516 2.01 -15.25 19.92
N LYS A 517 0.80 -14.74 19.71
CA LYS A 517 -0.13 -14.33 20.76
C LYS A 517 -1.20 -15.42 20.91
N LYS A 518 -1.24 -16.09 22.05
CA LYS A 518 -2.27 -17.08 22.37
C LYS A 518 -3.55 -16.40 22.83
N LYS A 519 -4.66 -17.12 22.71
CA LYS A 519 -5.92 -16.71 23.32
C LYS A 519 -5.77 -16.56 24.83
N GLY A 520 -6.05 -15.36 25.34
CA GLY A 520 -5.96 -15.03 26.78
C GLY A 520 -4.67 -14.31 27.19
N ASP A 521 -3.69 -14.20 26.30
CA ASP A 521 -2.49 -13.40 26.55
C ASP A 521 -2.83 -11.92 26.73
N ARG A 522 -2.03 -11.24 27.55
CA ARG A 522 -2.15 -9.80 27.79
C ARG A 522 -1.66 -9.01 26.57
N TYR A 523 -2.21 -7.80 26.43
CA TYR A 523 -1.78 -6.87 25.41
C TYR A 523 -0.30 -6.47 25.57
N ILE A 524 0.42 -6.41 24.44
CA ILE A 524 1.77 -5.87 24.35
C ILE A 524 1.73 -4.74 23.32
N HIS A 525 2.11 -3.54 23.75
CA HIS A 525 2.21 -2.36 22.89
C HIS A 525 3.12 -2.64 21.68
N PRO A 526 2.77 -2.20 20.45
CA PRO A 526 3.56 -2.49 19.25
C PRO A 526 5.03 -2.08 19.36
N ASP A 527 5.35 -0.90 19.90
CA ASP A 527 6.75 -0.47 20.04
C ASP A 527 7.54 -1.40 20.98
N LYS A 528 6.96 -1.75 22.14
CA LYS A 528 7.55 -2.74 23.05
C LYS A 528 7.70 -4.10 22.38
N TRP A 529 6.75 -4.52 21.56
CA TRP A 529 6.84 -5.74 20.78
C TRP A 529 8.02 -5.71 19.80
N PHE A 530 8.20 -4.59 19.08
CA PHE A 530 9.30 -4.41 18.13
C PHE A 530 10.68 -4.46 18.80
N ASP A 531 10.80 -3.85 19.99
CA ASP A 531 12.05 -3.80 20.75
C ASP A 531 12.41 -5.13 21.41
N THR A 532 11.41 -5.97 21.73
CA THR A 532 11.61 -7.23 22.47
C THR A 532 11.71 -8.47 21.59
N VAL A 533 11.13 -8.45 20.39
CA VAL A 533 11.17 -9.60 19.48
C VAL A 533 12.41 -9.55 18.60
N GLU A 534 13.18 -10.63 18.62
CA GLU A 534 14.44 -10.75 17.90
C GLU A 534 14.25 -10.80 16.37
N LYS A 535 15.19 -10.18 15.65
CA LYS A 535 15.28 -10.25 14.19
C LYS A 535 15.83 -11.61 13.75
N GLN A 536 15.18 -12.19 12.76
CA GLN A 536 15.62 -13.38 12.05
C GLN A 536 15.97 -13.01 10.61
N ALA A 537 17.08 -13.56 10.10
CA ALA A 537 17.56 -13.28 8.76
C ALA A 537 16.86 -14.16 7.71
N GLY A 538 16.65 -13.61 6.51
CA GLY A 538 16.09 -14.32 5.37
C GLY A 538 14.62 -14.05 5.09
N SER A 539 14.05 -14.91 4.24
CA SER A 539 12.63 -14.90 3.87
C SER A 539 11.76 -15.43 4.99
N TRP A 540 10.56 -14.87 5.13
CA TRP A 540 9.55 -15.36 6.06
C TRP A 540 8.65 -16.46 5.49
N TRP A 541 8.69 -16.72 4.18
CA TRP A 541 7.85 -17.75 3.54
C TRP A 541 8.04 -19.15 4.14
N PRO A 542 9.26 -19.60 4.53
CA PRO A 542 9.43 -20.87 5.22
C PRO A 542 8.72 -20.95 6.59
N GLU A 543 8.62 -19.85 7.34
CA GLU A 543 7.86 -19.81 8.61
C GLU A 543 6.38 -20.01 8.36
N TRP A 544 5.86 -19.40 7.30
CA TRP A 544 4.46 -19.52 6.93
C TRP A 544 4.11 -20.93 6.45
N ASP A 545 4.96 -21.53 5.60
CA ASP A 545 4.87 -22.93 5.18
C ASP A 545 4.86 -23.87 6.41
N GLY A 546 5.84 -23.73 7.31
CA GLY A 546 5.87 -24.50 8.55
C GLY A 546 4.62 -24.30 9.43
N TRP A 547 4.10 -23.08 9.51
CA TRP A 547 2.88 -22.77 10.23
C TRP A 547 1.63 -23.45 9.62
N LEU A 548 1.52 -23.50 8.30
CA LEU A 548 0.45 -24.23 7.62
C LEU A 548 0.60 -25.74 7.82
N ALA A 549 1.80 -26.28 7.61
CA ALA A 549 2.08 -27.71 7.74
C ALA A 549 1.73 -28.27 9.12
N THR A 550 1.97 -27.53 10.21
CA THR A 550 1.58 -27.95 11.58
C THR A 550 0.06 -28.07 11.78
N ARG A 551 -0.75 -27.50 10.88
CA ARG A 551 -2.22 -27.52 10.92
C ARG A 551 -2.81 -28.56 9.97
N ASP A 552 -2.00 -29.18 9.13
CA ASP A 552 -2.37 -30.34 8.34
C ASP A 552 -2.17 -31.62 9.16
N THR A 553 -3.22 -32.06 9.84
CA THR A 553 -3.21 -33.28 10.66
C THR A 553 -3.38 -34.56 9.85
N ALA A 554 -3.70 -34.45 8.55
CA ALA A 554 -3.88 -35.58 7.63
C ALA A 554 -2.59 -35.88 6.86
N LYS A 555 -2.36 -37.16 6.54
CA LYS A 555 -1.30 -37.57 5.60
C LYS A 555 -1.53 -36.91 4.24
N GLN A 556 -0.45 -36.64 3.51
CA GLN A 556 -0.54 -36.15 2.14
C GLN A 556 -1.46 -37.06 1.29
N VAL A 557 -2.23 -36.45 0.40
CA VAL A 557 -3.23 -37.08 -0.47
C VAL A 557 -2.82 -36.95 -1.92
N SER A 558 -3.44 -37.74 -2.80
CA SER A 558 -3.30 -37.50 -4.24
C SER A 558 -3.91 -36.14 -4.62
N PRO A 559 -3.28 -35.38 -5.54
CA PRO A 559 -3.82 -34.11 -5.98
C PRO A 559 -5.26 -34.24 -6.52
N PRO A 560 -6.17 -33.31 -6.17
CA PRO A 560 -7.50 -33.31 -6.74
C PRO A 560 -7.42 -33.09 -8.25
N LYS A 561 -8.36 -33.69 -9.00
CA LYS A 561 -8.46 -33.47 -10.44
C LYS A 561 -8.76 -31.98 -10.72
N MET A 562 -8.19 -31.46 -11.80
CA MET A 562 -8.41 -30.09 -12.24
C MET A 562 -9.91 -29.83 -12.46
N GLY A 563 -10.49 -28.88 -11.72
CA GLY A 563 -11.92 -28.54 -11.78
C GLY A 563 -12.88 -29.65 -11.32
N GLY A 564 -12.40 -30.63 -10.54
CA GLY A 564 -13.26 -31.66 -9.95
C GLY A 564 -13.58 -32.84 -10.88
N LYS A 565 -14.77 -33.43 -10.73
CA LYS A 565 -15.14 -34.74 -11.32
C LYS A 565 -15.81 -34.66 -12.70
N GLU A 566 -16.30 -33.49 -13.12
CA GLU A 566 -17.03 -33.34 -14.39
C GLU A 566 -16.07 -33.14 -15.57
N LEU A 567 -15.65 -34.26 -16.16
CA LEU A 567 -14.70 -34.33 -17.29
C LEU A 567 -15.12 -33.52 -18.54
N GLU A 568 -16.42 -33.28 -18.75
CA GLU A 568 -16.93 -32.54 -19.90
C GLU A 568 -16.60 -31.04 -19.85
N PHE A 569 -16.53 -30.46 -18.64
CA PHE A 569 -16.18 -29.05 -18.45
C PHE A 569 -14.68 -28.79 -18.56
N GLN A 570 -13.84 -29.79 -18.24
CA GLN A 570 -12.38 -29.66 -18.25
C GLN A 570 -11.78 -29.28 -19.59
N LYS A 571 -12.39 -29.72 -20.71
CA LYS A 571 -11.92 -29.40 -22.06
C LYS A 571 -12.14 -27.94 -22.48
N ARG A 572 -12.96 -27.20 -21.74
CA ARG A 572 -13.30 -25.80 -22.03
C ARG A 572 -12.54 -24.80 -21.14
N PHE A 573 -11.77 -25.29 -20.17
CA PHE A 573 -11.02 -24.43 -19.27
C PHE A 573 -9.92 -23.68 -20.01
N LEU A 574 -9.86 -22.39 -19.75
CA LEU A 574 -8.78 -21.53 -20.20
C LEU A 574 -7.53 -21.84 -19.38
N ASP A 575 -6.37 -21.75 -20.01
CA ASP A 575 -5.10 -21.75 -19.28
C ASP A 575 -5.03 -20.54 -18.35
N ALA A 576 -4.43 -20.73 -17.17
CA ALA A 576 -3.95 -19.61 -16.38
C ALA A 576 -3.01 -18.75 -17.24
N PRO A 577 -3.07 -17.41 -17.13
CA PRO A 577 -3.64 -16.65 -16.03
C PRO A 577 -5.10 -16.19 -16.24
N GLY A 578 -5.81 -16.72 -17.25
CA GLY A 578 -7.21 -16.38 -17.53
C GLY A 578 -7.39 -15.13 -18.40
N ARG A 579 -8.65 -14.68 -18.53
CA ARG A 579 -9.02 -13.51 -19.36
C ARG A 579 -9.11 -12.23 -18.55
N TYR A 580 -9.64 -12.28 -17.33
CA TYR A 580 -9.90 -11.08 -16.52
C TYR A 580 -8.62 -10.32 -16.16
N VAL A 581 -7.51 -11.04 -16.01
CA VAL A 581 -6.19 -10.42 -15.76
C VAL A 581 -5.65 -9.63 -16.97
N GLN A 582 -6.16 -9.91 -18.17
CA GLN A 582 -5.75 -9.24 -19.41
C GLN A 582 -6.54 -7.95 -19.67
N GLU A 583 -7.58 -7.67 -18.87
CA GLU A 583 -8.48 -6.51 -19.00
C GLU A 583 -7.92 -5.21 -18.41
#